data_AF-A0AAV5G4D0-F1
#
_entry.id   AF-A0AAV5G4D0-F1
#
_cell.length_a   1.000
_cell.length_b   1.000
_cell.length_c   1.000
_cell.angle_alpha   90.00
_cell.angle_beta   90.00
_cell.angle_gamma   90.00
#
_symmetry.space_group_name_H-M   'P 1'
#
loop_
_entity.id
_entity.type
_entity.pdbx_description
1 polymer ?
#
loop_
_entity_poly.entity_id
_entity_poly.type
_entity_poly.pdbx_seq_one_letter_code
_entity_poly.pdbx_strand_id
1 'polypeptide(L)'
;MVGSERPIAHVAEELGIGAGLLGKGVKLEGEHRGSDHGRSDEDIQAENARLRMGLCEAKMDNEFPSKATASFMASQTVGRI
;
A
#
# COMPACT_ATOMS: atom_id res chain seq x y z
N MET A 1 19.17 8.56 5.12
CA MET A 1 18.98 7.24 5.75
C MET A 1 19.19 7.40 7.24
N VAL A 2 18.11 7.55 8.03
CA VAL A 2 18.23 7.52 9.50
C VAL A 2 18.15 6.05 9.90
N GLY A 3 19.25 5.34 9.72
CA GLY A 3 19.39 3.97 10.22
C GLY A 3 19.74 4.08 11.69
N SER A 4 18.87 3.58 12.57
CA SER A 4 19.15 3.39 14.00
C SER A 4 20.62 3.01 14.21
N GLU A 5 21.37 3.76 15.04
CA GLU A 5 22.81 3.53 15.34
C GLU A 5 23.10 2.19 16.04
N ARG A 6 22.09 1.30 16.13
CA ARG A 6 22.17 0.00 16.77
C ARG A 6 22.89 -1.01 15.87
N PRO A 7 23.89 -1.74 16.39
CA PRO A 7 24.57 -2.80 15.64
C PRO A 7 23.61 -3.94 15.22
N ILE A 8 23.84 -4.53 14.04
CA ILE A 8 23.05 -5.69 13.54
C ILE A 8 23.04 -6.84 14.55
N ALA A 9 24.16 -7.08 15.24
CA ALA A 9 24.26 -8.12 16.26
C ALA A 9 23.28 -7.89 17.43
N HIS A 10 23.12 -6.65 17.86
CA HIS A 10 22.20 -6.28 18.94
C HIS A 10 20.74 -6.45 18.51
N VAL A 11 20.39 -6.02 17.29
CA VAL A 11 19.05 -6.22 16.73
C VAL A 11 18.74 -7.70 16.51
N ALA A 12 19.74 -8.49 16.11
CA ALA A 12 19.58 -9.93 15.93
C ALA A 12 19.30 -10.65 17.25
N GLU A 13 19.96 -10.21 18.33
CA GLU A 13 19.72 -10.70 19.69
C GLU A 13 18.31 -10.37 20.19
N GLU A 14 17.85 -9.13 20.03
CA GLU A 14 16.46 -8.72 20.37
C GLU A 14 15.42 -9.56 19.64
N LEU A 15 15.69 -9.93 18.39
CA LEU A 15 14.78 -10.68 17.52
C LEU A 15 14.93 -12.21 17.66
N GLY A 16 15.90 -12.69 18.44
CA GLY A 16 16.17 -14.12 18.60
C GLY A 16 16.62 -14.82 17.31
N ILE A 17 17.23 -14.08 16.37
CA ILE A 17 17.71 -14.60 15.08
C ILE A 17 19.23 -14.53 14.99
N GLY A 18 19.82 -15.37 14.14
CA GLY A 18 21.27 -15.32 13.92
C GLY A 18 21.70 -14.00 13.25
N ALA A 19 22.72 -13.33 13.78
CA ALA A 19 23.23 -12.06 13.24
C ALA A 19 23.67 -12.17 11.76
N GLY A 20 24.20 -13.33 11.35
CA GLY A 20 24.53 -13.60 9.95
C GLY A 20 23.31 -13.74 9.03
N LEU A 21 22.17 -14.21 9.56
CA LEU A 21 20.92 -14.29 8.81
C LEU A 21 20.32 -12.89 8.62
N LEU A 22 20.30 -12.09 9.70
CA LEU A 22 19.84 -10.70 9.64
C LEU A 22 20.72 -9.85 8.71
N GLY A 23 22.05 -9.97 8.81
CA GLY A 23 22.97 -9.26 7.93
C GLY A 23 22.81 -9.61 6.45
N LYS A 24 22.53 -10.88 6.12
CA LYS A 24 22.20 -11.30 4.76
C LYS A 24 20.87 -10.70 4.28
N GLY A 25 19.85 -10.68 5.14
CA GLY A 25 18.55 -10.07 4.83
C GLY A 25 18.66 -8.57 4.56
N VAL A 26 19.40 -7.84 5.41
CA VAL A 26 19.66 -6.40 5.24
C VAL A 26 20.46 -6.12 3.96
N LYS A 27 21.45 -6.96 3.64
CA LYS A 27 22.21 -6.83 2.39
C LYS A 27 21.32 -7.05 1.16
N LEU A 28 20.51 -8.11 1.16
CA LEU A 28 19.58 -8.40 0.08
C LEU A 28 18.52 -7.32 -0.09
N GLU A 29 18.02 -6.74 1.02
CA GLU A 29 17.08 -5.62 1.00
C GLU A 29 17.73 -4.36 0.45
N GLY A 30 18.98 -4.06 0.85
CA GLY A 30 19.76 -2.96 0.27
C GLY A 30 20.05 -3.13 -1.22
N GLU A 31 20.38 -4.35 -1.67
CA GLU A 31 20.58 -4.69 -3.08
C GLU A 31 19.27 -4.64 -3.87
N HIS A 32 18.16 -5.10 -3.27
CA HIS A 32 16.83 -5.01 -3.87
C HIS A 32 16.39 -3.55 -4.04
N ARG A 33 16.60 -2.72 -3.02
CA ARG A 33 16.30 -1.29 -3.03
C ARG A 33 17.24 -0.51 -3.96
N GLY A 34 18.48 -0.98 -4.13
CA GLY A 34 19.42 -0.45 -5.12
C GLY A 34 19.11 -0.88 -6.56
N SER A 35 18.49 -2.04 -6.74
CA SER A 35 18.10 -2.58 -8.04
C SER A 35 16.70 -2.10 -8.49
N ASP A 36 15.87 -1.61 -7.56
CA ASP A 36 14.62 -0.89 -7.83
C ASP A 36 14.92 0.56 -8.25
N HIS A 37 15.68 0.73 -9.33
CA HIS A 37 15.75 2.01 -10.06
C HIS A 37 14.49 2.18 -10.92
N GLY A 38 13.33 2.20 -10.28
CA GLY A 38 12.05 2.42 -10.94
C GLY A 38 11.36 3.70 -10.49
N ARG A 39 11.29 3.95 -9.19
CA ARG A 39 10.57 5.09 -8.61
C ARG A 39 11.22 5.50 -7.29
N SER A 40 11.56 6.78 -7.16
CA SER A 40 11.94 7.37 -5.88
C SER A 40 10.77 7.32 -4.89
N ASP A 41 11.05 7.47 -3.60
CA ASP A 41 9.97 7.55 -2.59
C ASP A 41 9.03 8.73 -2.90
N GLU A 42 9.59 9.82 -3.44
CA GLU A 42 8.87 10.97 -3.95
C GLU A 42 7.95 10.61 -5.13
N ASP A 43 8.42 9.79 -6.08
CA ASP A 43 7.59 9.30 -7.20
C ASP A 43 6.44 8.41 -6.71
N ILE A 44 6.68 7.58 -5.70
CA ILE A 44 5.66 6.73 -5.08
C ILE A 44 4.61 7.59 -4.37
N GLN A 45 5.03 8.61 -3.62
CA GLN A 45 4.13 9.53 -2.93
C GLN A 45 3.29 10.35 -3.91
N ALA A 46 3.91 10.86 -4.98
CA ALA A 46 3.22 11.59 -6.04
C ALA A 46 2.16 10.73 -6.73
N GLU A 47 2.48 9.47 -7.03
CA GLU A 47 1.53 8.53 -7.60
C GLU A 47 0.40 8.16 -6.63
N ASN A 48 0.72 7.99 -5.33
CA ASN A 48 -0.31 7.73 -4.32
C ASN A 48 -1.31 8.89 -4.21
N ALA A 49 -0.83 10.13 -4.28
CA ALA A 49 -1.68 11.32 -4.30
C ALA A 49 -2.59 11.36 -5.53
N ARG A 50 -2.05 11.07 -6.72
CA ARG A 50 -2.82 10.97 -7.98
C ARG A 50 -3.91 9.90 -7.90
N LEU A 51 -3.57 8.71 -7.43
CA LEU A 51 -4.52 7.60 -7.29
C LEU A 51 -5.64 7.94 -6.30
N ARG A 52 -5.33 8.61 -5.19
CA ARG A 52 -6.34 9.06 -4.21
C ARG A 52 -7.31 10.08 -4.80
N MET A 53 -6.82 10.99 -5.65
CA MET A 53 -7.69 11.93 -6.36
C MET A 53 -8.63 11.21 -7.33
N GLY A 54 -8.11 10.31 -8.17
CA GLY A 54 -8.94 9.54 -9.10
C GLY A 54 -9.96 8.64 -8.40
N LEU A 55 -9.61 8.07 -7.24
CA LEU A 55 -10.55 7.32 -6.42
C LEU A 55 -11.67 8.19 -5.84
N CYS A 56 -11.39 9.45 -5.51
CA CYS A 56 -12.41 10.39 -5.03
C CYS A 56 -13.38 10.72 -6.17
N GLU A 57 -12.85 11.06 -7.35
CA GLU A 57 -13.63 11.34 -8.56
C GLU A 57 -14.53 10.17 -8.96
N ALA A 58 -13.97 8.97 -9.09
CA ALA A 58 -14.72 7.78 -9.44
C ALA A 58 -15.81 7.43 -8.41
N LYS A 59 -15.59 7.71 -7.11
CA LYS A 59 -16.60 7.52 -6.07
C LYS A 59 -17.77 8.51 -6.21
N MET A 60 -17.47 9.77 -6.52
CA MET A 60 -18.50 10.78 -6.76
C MET A 60 -19.33 10.42 -8.00
N ASP A 61 -18.66 10.00 -9.08
CA ASP A 61 -19.33 9.59 -10.32
C ASP A 61 -20.19 8.33 -10.16
N ASN A 62 -19.78 7.42 -9.27
CA ASN A 62 -20.53 6.20 -9.00
C ASN A 62 -21.73 6.42 -8.06
N GLU A 63 -21.77 7.51 -7.29
CA GLU A 63 -22.79 7.72 -6.26
C GLU A 63 -24.21 7.80 -6.82
N PHE A 64 -24.41 8.59 -7.87
CA PHE A 64 -25.71 8.72 -8.53
C PHE A 64 -26.19 7.41 -9.19
N PRO A 65 -25.42 6.74 -10.06
CA PRO A 65 -25.84 5.50 -10.69
C PRO A 65 -26.03 4.38 -9.66
N SER A 66 -25.19 4.30 -8.62
CA SER A 66 -25.34 3.29 -7.56
C SER A 66 -26.64 3.47 -6.78
N LYS A 67 -27.02 4.72 -6.44
CA LYS A 67 -28.33 5.04 -5.82
C LYS A 67 -29.51 4.74 -6.75
N ALA A 68 -29.37 5.01 -8.05
CA ALA A 68 -30.39 4.71 -9.05
C ALA A 68 -30.60 3.20 -9.20
N THR A 69 -29.51 2.42 -9.27
CA THR A 69 -29.56 0.96 -9.30
C THR A 69 -30.23 0.40 -8.04
N ALA A 70 -29.89 0.92 -6.85
CA ALA A 70 -30.52 0.51 -5.60
C ALA A 70 -32.03 0.79 -5.59
N SER A 71 -32.45 1.98 -6.03
CA SER A 71 -33.87 2.36 -6.13
C SER A 71 -34.63 1.47 -7.12
N PHE A 72 -34.01 1.17 -8.27
CA PHE A 72 -34.61 0.30 -9.28
C PHE A 72 -34.80 -1.13 -8.78
N MET A 73 -33.82 -1.70 -8.08
CA MET A 73 -33.93 -3.03 -7.47
C MET A 73 -35.00 -3.08 -6.37
N ALA A 74 -35.11 -2.02 -5.55
CA ALA A 74 -36.16 -1.92 -4.54
C ALA A 74 -37.56 -1.94 -5.15
N SER A 75 -37.77 -1.18 -6.24
CA SER A 75 -39.05 -1.16 -6.97
C SER A 75 -39.37 -2.50 -7.65
N GLN A 76 -38.37 -3.23 -8.17
CA GLN A 76 -38.59 -4.57 -8.71
C GLN A 76 -38.96 -5.61 -7.64
N THR A 77 -38.53 -5.40 -6.39
CA THR A 77 -38.85 -6.31 -5.27
C THR A 77 -40.26 -6.05 -4.73
N VAL A 78 -40.71 -4.78 -4.71
CA VAL A 78 -42.06 -4.39 -4.29
C VAL A 78 -43.14 -4.75 -5.32
N GLY A 79 -42.80 -4.78 -6.62
CA GLY A 79 -43.72 -5.19 -7.69
C GLY A 79 -43.89 -6.70 -7.90
N ARG A 80 -43.27 -7.54 -7.05
CA ARG A 80 -43.26 -9.01 -7.17
C ARG A 80 -43.96 -9.72 -5.99
N ILE A 81 -45.09 -9.16 -5.55
CA ILE A 81 -46.05 -9.75 -4.61
C ILE A 81 -47.45 -9.71 -5.20
#